data_AF-A0A1N7J9Z2-F1
#
_entry.id   AF-A0A1N7J9Z2-F1
#
_cell.length_a   1.000
_cell.length_b   1.000
_cell.length_c   1.000
_cell.angle_alpha   90.00
_cell.angle_beta   90.00
_cell.angle_gamma   90.00
#
_symmetry.space_group_name_H-M   'P 1'
#
loop_
_entity.id
_entity.type
_entity.pdbx_description
1 polymer ?
#
loop_
_entity_poly.entity_id
_entity_poly.type
_entity_poly.pdbx_seq_one_letter_code
_entity_poly.pdbx_strand_id
1 'polypeptide(L)'
;MWYEAVEEEIRKHEPDVIVANGGDNQFDEGALVMNKEDIHLLQKKSPESEIIVVHMEAVNHWTLSREELRSSLSGKGISNVIVPEDGETMTP
;
A
#
# COMPACT_ATOMS: atom_id res chain seq x y z
N MET A 1 -3.74 8.79 0.66
CA MET A 1 -4.73 9.37 1.60
C MET A 1 -5.56 8.25 2.22
N TRP A 2 -5.40 8.02 3.51
CA TRP A 2 -6.36 7.27 4.32
C TRP A 2 -7.62 8.10 4.62
N TYR A 3 -8.79 7.46 4.67
CA TYR A 3 -10.04 8.07 5.13
C TYR A 3 -11.01 7.01 5.69
N GLU A 4 -12.04 7.44 6.40
CA GLU A 4 -12.90 6.57 7.22
C GLU A 4 -13.53 5.41 6.44
N ALA A 5 -14.00 5.64 5.21
CA ALA A 5 -14.66 4.58 4.45
C ALA A 5 -13.71 3.43 4.06
N VAL A 6 -12.39 3.64 4.03
CA VAL A 6 -11.43 2.54 3.83
C VAL A 6 -11.55 1.51 4.96
N GLU A 7 -11.62 1.98 6.21
CA GLU A 7 -11.79 1.11 7.36
C GLU A 7 -13.18 0.45 7.37
N GLU A 8 -14.21 1.18 6.99
CA GLU A 8 -15.57 0.65 6.89
C GLU A 8 -15.67 -0.48 5.87
N GLU A 9 -15.07 -0.30 4.69
CA GLU A 9 -15.09 -1.32 3.63
C GLU A 9 -14.23 -2.53 3.99
N ILE A 10 -13.07 -2.35 4.65
CA ILE A 10 -12.27 -3.47 5.19
C ILE A 10 -13.10 -4.29 6.17
N ARG A 11 -13.77 -3.64 7.14
CA ARG A 11 -14.59 -4.33 8.15
C ARG A 11 -15.80 -5.03 7.53
N LYS A 12 -16.40 -4.42 6.51
CA LYS A 12 -17.61 -4.92 5.87
C LYS A 12 -17.35 -6.11 4.95
N HIS A 13 -16.18 -6.14 4.30
CA HIS A 13 -15.86 -7.14 3.29
C HIS A 13 -14.86 -8.19 3.75
N GLU A 14 -14.12 -7.96 4.83
CA GLU A 14 -13.12 -8.88 5.38
C GLU A 14 -12.24 -9.52 4.28
N PRO A 15 -11.59 -8.70 3.43
CA PRO A 15 -10.95 -9.21 2.23
C PRO A 15 -9.71 -10.06 2.58
N ASP A 16 -9.54 -11.19 1.91
CA ASP A 16 -8.28 -11.97 1.98
C ASP A 16 -7.12 -11.21 1.31
N VAL A 17 -7.39 -10.43 0.28
CA VAL A 17 -6.40 -9.67 -0.50
C VAL A 17 -6.84 -8.22 -0.72
N ILE A 18 -5.94 -7.28 -0.50
CA ILE A 18 -6.12 -5.84 -0.74
C ILE A 18 -5.05 -5.37 -1.72
N VAL A 19 -5.45 -4.79 -2.85
CA VAL A 19 -4.53 -4.13 -3.78
C VAL A 19 -4.61 -2.61 -3.56
N ALA A 20 -3.48 -1.99 -3.21
CA ALA A 20 -3.40 -0.58 -2.86
C ALA A 20 -2.44 0.18 -3.78
N ASN A 21 -2.89 1.32 -4.30
CA ASN A 21 -2.01 2.26 -5.01
C ASN A 21 -1.19 3.03 -3.97
N GLY A 22 0.12 2.79 -3.91
CA GLY A 22 1.01 3.27 -2.85
C GLY A 22 2.27 3.98 -3.32
N GLY A 23 2.23 4.66 -4.47
CA GLY A 23 3.38 5.42 -4.99
C GLY A 23 3.60 6.80 -4.37
N ASP A 24 2.79 7.18 -3.37
CA ASP A 24 2.72 8.54 -2.81
C ASP A 24 2.71 9.60 -3.92
N ASN A 25 1.86 9.41 -4.92
CA ASN A 25 1.79 10.31 -6.08
C ASN A 25 1.33 11.72 -5.64
N GLN A 26 2.07 12.77 -6.00
CA GLN A 26 1.84 14.16 -5.54
C GLN A 26 1.61 15.13 -6.70
N PHE A 27 0.71 16.11 -6.50
CA PHE A 27 0.63 17.36 -7.26
C PHE A 27 0.69 18.56 -6.29
N ASP A 28 0.57 19.78 -6.81
CA ASP A 28 0.56 21.02 -6.00
C ASP A 28 -0.57 21.01 -4.95
N GLU A 29 -1.66 20.29 -5.23
CA GLU A 29 -2.81 20.11 -4.34
C GLU A 29 -2.62 19.01 -3.27
N GLY A 30 -1.53 18.24 -3.34
CA GLY A 30 -1.14 17.21 -2.38
C GLY A 30 -1.22 15.76 -2.90
N ALA A 31 -1.27 14.82 -1.95
CA ALA A 31 -1.17 13.39 -2.22
C ALA A 31 -2.44 12.83 -2.87
N LEU A 32 -2.27 12.11 -3.98
CA LEU A 32 -3.36 11.51 -4.76
C LEU A 32 -3.66 10.07 -4.35
N VAL A 33 -2.64 9.32 -3.92
CA VAL A 33 -2.75 7.90 -3.55
C VAL A 33 -2.13 7.68 -2.17
N MET A 34 -2.01 6.44 -1.71
CA MET A 34 -1.49 6.13 -0.39
C MET A 34 0.01 6.42 -0.30
N ASN A 35 0.42 6.99 0.83
CA ASN A 35 1.84 7.11 1.23
C ASN A 35 2.23 5.95 2.15
N LYS A 36 3.48 5.93 2.63
CA LYS A 36 3.97 4.85 3.49
C LYS A 36 3.22 4.76 4.82
N GLU A 37 2.79 5.88 5.40
CA GLU A 37 2.01 5.92 6.64
C GLU A 37 0.61 5.32 6.44
N ASP A 38 -0.04 5.62 5.32
CA ASP A 38 -1.33 5.05 4.94
C ASP A 38 -1.23 3.52 4.76
N ILE A 39 -0.16 3.02 4.12
CA ILE A 39 0.08 1.57 3.96
C ILE A 39 0.29 0.89 5.33
N HIS A 40 0.99 1.55 6.26
CA HIS A 40 1.12 1.03 7.63
C HIS A 40 -0.21 0.99 8.36
N LEU A 41 -1.05 2.01 8.17
CA LEU A 41 -2.38 2.04 8.78
C LEU A 41 -3.29 0.98 8.18
N LEU A 42 -3.24 0.80 6.86
CA LEU A 42 -3.92 -0.28 6.15
C LEU A 42 -3.55 -1.63 6.74
N GLN A 43 -2.25 -1.92 6.81
CA GLN A 43 -1.72 -3.15 7.42
C GLN A 43 -2.23 -3.37 8.85
N LYS A 44 -2.22 -2.33 9.68
CA LYS A 44 -2.69 -2.41 11.06
C LYS A 44 -4.19 -2.68 11.16
N LYS A 45 -4.98 -2.20 10.20
CA LYS A 45 -6.45 -2.33 10.16
C LYS A 45 -6.90 -3.63 9.49
N SER A 46 -6.05 -4.26 8.69
CA SER A 46 -6.30 -5.53 8.02
C SER A 46 -5.11 -6.49 8.20
N PRO A 47 -4.77 -6.90 9.44
CA PRO A 47 -3.60 -7.72 9.71
C PRO A 47 -3.66 -9.12 9.08
N GLU A 48 -4.87 -9.61 8.81
CA GLU A 48 -5.11 -10.93 8.21
C GLU A 48 -5.13 -10.90 6.67
N SER A 49 -5.22 -9.72 6.06
CA SER A 49 -5.24 -9.57 4.60
C SER A 49 -3.82 -9.56 4.03
N GLU A 50 -3.62 -10.15 2.87
CA GLU A 50 -2.44 -9.89 2.04
C GLU A 50 -2.61 -8.52 1.34
N ILE A 51 -1.62 -7.63 1.48
CA ILE A 51 -1.66 -6.28 0.93
C ILE A 51 -0.64 -6.16 -0.19
N ILE A 52 -1.09 -5.96 -1.41
CA ILE A 52 -0.26 -5.80 -2.60
C ILE A 52 -0.19 -4.31 -2.95
N VAL A 53 1.00 -3.72 -2.86
CA VAL A 53 1.20 -2.28 -3.10
C VAL A 53 1.73 -2.05 -4.51
N VAL A 54 0.95 -1.33 -5.32
CA VAL A 54 1.22 -1.07 -6.75
C VAL A 54 1.23 0.43 -7.05
N HIS A 55 1.27 0.79 -8.34
CA HIS A 55 1.28 2.18 -8.81
C HIS A 55 2.51 2.97 -8.33
N MET A 56 3.67 2.31 -8.36
CA MET A 56 4.97 2.87 -7.97
C MET A 56 5.89 2.96 -9.18
N GLU A 57 6.76 3.98 -9.24
CA GLU A 57 7.91 4.07 -10.18
C GLU A 57 7.60 4.06 -11.69
N ALA A 58 6.33 4.10 -12.11
CA ALA A 58 5.94 4.04 -13.52
C ALA A 58 5.68 5.41 -14.18
N VAL A 59 5.23 6.42 -13.41
CA VAL A 59 4.84 7.75 -13.91
C VAL A 59 5.50 8.87 -13.09
N ASN A 60 5.91 9.96 -13.73
CA ASN A 60 6.82 10.99 -13.19
C ASN A 60 6.48 11.64 -11.84
N HIS A 61 5.27 11.50 -11.32
CA HIS A 61 4.79 12.18 -10.12
C HIS A 61 4.69 11.24 -8.89
N TRP A 62 5.26 10.04 -8.96
CA TRP A 62 5.50 9.20 -7.78
C TRP A 62 6.54 9.85 -6.87
N THR A 63 6.42 9.69 -5.55
CA THR A 63 7.44 10.16 -4.58
C THR A 63 7.89 9.08 -3.61
N LEU A 64 7.24 7.91 -3.58
CA LEU A 64 7.64 6.76 -2.78
C LEU A 64 8.16 5.63 -3.68
N SER A 65 9.42 5.24 -3.48
CA SER A 65 10.05 4.13 -4.20
C SER A 65 9.68 2.78 -3.58
N ARG A 66 9.79 1.70 -4.36
CA ARG A 66 9.61 0.33 -3.86
C ARG A 66 10.62 0.01 -2.77
N GLU A 67 11.86 0.44 -2.96
CA GLU A 67 12.95 0.26 -1.99
C GLU A 67 12.67 0.98 -0.66
N GLU A 68 12.20 2.24 -0.71
CA GLU A 68 11.87 2.99 0.50
C GLU A 68 10.72 2.31 1.25
N LEU A 69 9.66 1.89 0.55
CA LEU A 69 8.54 1.21 1.18
C LEU A 69 9.00 -0.10 1.85
N ARG A 70 9.73 -0.97 1.16
CA ARG A 70 10.27 -2.23 1.73
C ARG A 70 11.17 -1.97 2.94
N SER A 71 12.03 -0.96 2.86
CA SER A 71 12.88 -0.55 3.98
C SER A 71 12.06 -0.07 5.17
N SER A 72 10.96 0.64 4.93
CA SER A 72 10.09 1.15 5.99
C SER A 72 9.30 0.04 6.72
N LEU A 73 9.08 -1.10 6.07
CA LEU A 73 8.39 -2.28 6.61
C LEU A 73 9.36 -3.21 7.37
N SER A 74 10.63 -3.18 6.99
CA SER A 74 11.70 -3.98 7.60
C SER A 74 11.83 -3.69 9.10
N GLY A 75 11.94 -4.74 9.91
CA GLY A 75 12.07 -4.63 11.37
C GLY A 75 10.78 -4.39 12.14
N LYS A 76 9.62 -4.23 11.48
CA LYS A 76 8.31 -4.06 12.13
C LYS A 76 7.51 -5.37 12.30
N GLY A 77 8.08 -6.50 11.87
CA GLY A 77 7.39 -7.80 11.87
C GLY A 77 6.22 -7.86 10.88
N ILE A 78 6.16 -6.92 9.94
CA ILE A 78 5.12 -6.85 8.91
C ILE A 78 5.53 -7.79 7.77
N SER A 79 4.80 -8.89 7.61
CA SER A 79 5.04 -9.88 6.55
C SER A 79 3.94 -9.94 5.49
N ASN A 80 2.78 -9.32 5.75
CA ASN A 80 1.61 -9.37 4.87
C ASN A 80 1.54 -8.21 3.87
N VAL A 81 2.59 -7.40 3.74
CA VAL A 81 2.67 -6.33 2.74
C VAL A 81 3.70 -6.71 1.68
N ILE A 82 3.24 -6.81 0.45
CA ILE A 82 4.01 -7.24 -0.71
C ILE A 82 4.11 -6.07 -1.68
N VAL A 83 5.33 -5.83 -2.16
CA VAL A 83 5.65 -4.79 -3.13
C VAL A 83 6.22 -5.52 -4.35
N PRO A 84 5.41 -5.85 -5.37
CA PRO A 84 5.88 -6.62 -6.51
C PRO A 84 6.74 -5.79 -7.47
N GLU A 85 7.65 -6.47 -8.16
CA GLU A 85 8.36 -5.94 -9.33
C GLU A 85 7.48 -5.99 -10.59
N ASP A 86 7.85 -5.19 -11.60
CA ASP A 86 7.15 -5.22 -12.89
C ASP A 86 7.27 -6.61 -13.54
N GLY A 87 6.12 -7.22 -13.84
CA GLY A 87 6.03 -8.57 -14.44
C GLY A 87 6.04 -9.72 -13.44
N GLU A 88 6.09 -9.45 -12.13
CA GLU A 88 5.97 -10.47 -11.10
C GLU A 88 4.55 -11.09 -11.08
N THR A 89 4.48 -12.42 -10.91
CA THR A 89 3.22 -13.16 -10.79
C THR A 89 3.08 -13.66 -9.37
N MET A 90 1.91 -13.43 -8.78
CA MET A 90 1.56 -13.86 -7.43
C MET A 90 0.45 -14.91 -7.49
N THR A 91 0.52 -15.90 -6.60
CA THR A 91 -0.50 -16.92 -6.44
C THR A 91 -0.98 -16.91 -4.98
N PRO A 92 -2.30 -16.96 -4.73
CA PRO A 92 -2.86 -17.08 -3.39
C PRO A 92 -2.44 -18.36 -2.68
#